data_AF-A0A954FK87-F1
#
_entry.id   AF-A0A954FK87-F1
#
_cell.length_a   1.000
_cell.length_b   1.000
_cell.length_c   1.000
_cell.angle_alpha   90.00
_cell.angle_beta   90.00
_cell.angle_gamma   90.00
#
_symmetry.space_group_name_H-M   'P 1'
#
loop_
_entity.id
_entity.type
_entity.pdbx_description
1 polymer ?
#
loop_
_entity_poly.entity_id
_entity_poly.type
_entity_poly.pdbx_seq_one_letter_code
_entity_poly.pdbx_strand_id
1 'polypeptide(L)'
;MTDLVGHFLVFALVAIGFLMAPLIVGRLLRPKLPTPEKDAIYECGEPAIGSSYIQFDLRFYVVALLFIIFDVEVAFFFPWA
;
A
#
# COMPACT_ATOMS: atom_id res chain seq x y z
N MET A 1 16.32 13.64 22.98
CA MET A 1 15.77 12.34 22.47
C MET A 1 14.26 12.27 22.63
N THR A 2 13.73 12.62 23.80
CA THR A 2 12.28 12.74 24.07
C THR A 2 11.57 13.65 23.09
N ASP A 3 12.18 14.79 22.73
CA ASP A 3 11.56 15.73 21.78
C ASP A 3 11.43 15.13 20.38
N LEU A 4 12.47 14.52 19.84
CA LEU A 4 12.44 13.86 18.54
C LEU A 4 11.36 12.77 18.48
N VAL A 5 11.30 11.93 19.52
CA VAL A 5 10.28 10.88 19.64
C VAL A 5 8.89 11.51 19.71
N GLY A 6 8.72 12.60 20.48
CA GLY A 6 7.48 13.34 20.57
C GLY A 6 7.00 13.86 19.21
N HIS A 7 7.88 14.52 18.45
CA HIS A 7 7.56 15.01 17.11
C HIS A 7 7.17 13.87 16.16
N PHE A 8 7.92 12.77 16.17
CA PHE A 8 7.64 11.62 15.30
C PHE A 8 6.29 10.96 15.63
N LEU A 9 5.99 10.79 16.92
CA LEU A 9 4.71 10.22 17.36
C LEU A 9 3.54 11.11 16.98
N VAL A 10 3.64 12.42 17.21
CA VAL A 10 2.59 13.37 16.82
C VAL A 10 2.39 13.35 15.31
N PHE A 11 3.47 13.39 14.53
CA PHE A 11 3.40 13.32 13.08
C PHE A 11 2.72 12.03 12.59
N ALA A 12 3.13 10.87 13.10
CA ALA A 12 2.56 9.58 12.72
C ALA A 12 1.07 9.46 13.08
N LEU A 13 0.69 9.92 14.28
CA LEU A 13 -0.71 9.91 14.73
C LEU A 13 -1.58 10.82 13.86
N VAL A 14 -1.10 12.02 13.54
CA VAL A 14 -1.82 12.95 12.66
C VAL A 14 -1.94 12.36 11.25
N ALA A 15 -0.88 11.75 10.70
CA ALA A 15 -0.92 11.12 9.38
C ALA A 15 -1.92 9.96 9.31
N ILE A 16 -1.90 9.05 10.31
CA ILE A 16 -2.87 7.95 10.42
C ILE A 16 -4.29 8.50 10.57
N GLY A 17 -4.47 9.49 11.44
CA GLY A 17 -5.76 10.14 11.64
C GLY A 17 -6.29 10.77 10.36
N PHE A 18 -5.44 11.47 9.61
CA PHE A 18 -5.78 12.09 8.34
C PHE A 18 -6.14 11.08 7.25
N LEU A 19 -5.48 9.92 7.21
CA LEU A 19 -5.83 8.83 6.29
C LEU A 19 -7.14 8.13 6.68
N MET A 20 -7.34 7.86 7.97
CA MET A 20 -8.47 7.06 8.45
C MET A 20 -9.76 7.87 8.59
N ALA A 21 -9.69 9.14 8.97
CA ALA A 21 -10.86 9.99 9.17
C ALA A 21 -11.79 10.05 7.93
N PRO A 22 -11.32 10.37 6.71
CA PRO A 22 -12.19 10.41 5.54
C PRO A 22 -12.73 9.03 5.15
N LEU A 23 -11.97 7.94 5.36
CA LEU A 23 -12.45 6.58 5.10
C LEU A 23 -13.60 6.19 6.05
N ILE A 24 -13.48 6.52 7.34
CA ILE A 24 -14.51 6.27 8.34
C ILE A 24 -15.75 7.12 8.07
N VAL A 25 -15.55 8.43 7.80
CA VAL A 25 -16.65 9.35 7.46
C VAL A 25 -17.35 8.89 6.19
N GLY A 26 -16.61 8.55 5.14
CA GLY A 26 -17.17 8.03 3.88
C GLY A 26 -17.95 6.73 4.09
N ARG A 27 -17.44 5.82 4.94
CA ARG A 27 -18.15 4.57 5.29
C ARG A 27 -19.44 4.81 6.07
N LEU A 28 -19.48 5.83 6.94
CA LEU A 28 -20.65 6.15 7.76
C LEU A 28 -21.73 6.91 6.98
N LEU A 29 -21.33 7.83 6.10
CA LEU A 29 -22.26 8.69 5.35
C LEU A 29 -22.79 8.05 4.06
N ARG A 30 -22.04 7.12 3.44
CA ARG A 30 -22.43 6.53 2.15
C ARG A 30 -23.63 5.57 2.29
N PRO A 31 -24.63 5.64 1.39
CA PRO A 31 -25.67 4.62 1.30
C PRO A 31 -25.10 3.23 1.03
N LYS A 32 -25.47 2.25 1.85
CA LYS A 32 -25.02 0.86 1.72
C LYS A 32 -26.12 0.02 1.03
N LEU A 33 -25.97 -0.20 -0.28
CA LEU A 33 -26.86 -1.04 -1.09
C LEU A 33 -26.05 -2.08 -1.90
N PRO A 34 -25.59 -3.16 -1.25
CA PRO A 34 -24.88 -4.24 -1.93
C PRO A 34 -25.83 -5.01 -2.84
N THR A 35 -25.40 -5.29 -4.07
CA THR A 35 -26.09 -6.19 -5.00
C THR A 35 -25.07 -7.16 -5.58
N PRO A 36 -25.46 -8.38 -5.98
CA PRO A 36 -24.53 -9.37 -6.53
C PRO A 36 -23.68 -8.84 -7.69
N GLU A 37 -24.24 -7.96 -8.53
CA GLU A 37 -23.55 -7.34 -9.67
C GLU A 37 -22.54 -6.27 -9.23
N LYS A 38 -22.86 -5.50 -8.18
CA LYS A 38 -21.94 -4.47 -7.62
C LYS A 38 -20.80 -5.06 -6.81
N ASP A 39 -21.01 -6.24 -6.25
CA ASP A 39 -20.00 -6.98 -5.51
C ASP A 39 -19.17 -7.90 -6.43
N ALA A 40 -19.45 -7.92 -7.73
CA ALA A 40 -18.66 -8.66 -8.72
C ALA A 40 -17.27 -8.04 -8.89
N ILE A 41 -16.26 -8.89 -9.14
CA ILE A 41 -14.86 -8.48 -9.28
C ILE A 41 -14.64 -7.59 -10.51
N TYR A 42 -15.43 -7.78 -11.57
CA TYR A 42 -15.31 -7.08 -12.84
C TYR A 42 -16.66 -6.69 -13.43
N GLU A 43 -16.75 -5.47 -13.96
CA GLU A 43 -18.01 -4.84 -14.34
C GLU A 43 -18.56 -5.30 -15.70
N CYS A 44 -17.74 -5.89 -16.57
CA CYS A 44 -18.23 -6.34 -17.89
C CYS A 44 -18.91 -7.72 -17.86
N GLY A 45 -19.14 -8.29 -16.68
CA GLY A 45 -19.86 -9.56 -16.52
C GLY A 45 -19.09 -10.80 -16.98
N GLU A 46 -17.82 -10.66 -17.37
CA GLU A 46 -16.95 -11.80 -17.66
C GLU A 46 -16.50 -12.41 -16.33
N PRO A 47 -16.79 -13.70 -16.06
CA PRO A 47 -16.29 -14.36 -14.86
C PRO A 47 -14.76 -14.34 -14.86
N ALA A 48 -14.14 -14.07 -13.72
CA ALA A 48 -12.70 -14.25 -13.58
C ALA A 48 -12.38 -15.75 -13.75
N ILE A 49 -11.68 -16.10 -14.82
CA ILE A 49 -11.30 -17.47 -15.12
C ILE A 49 -9.88 -17.73 -14.62
N GLY A 50 -9.72 -18.79 -13.82
CA GLY A 50 -8.42 -19.26 -13.35
C GLY A 50 -7.94 -18.63 -12.05
N SER A 51 -6.74 -19.00 -11.64
CA SER A 51 -6.09 -18.49 -10.43
C SER A 51 -5.40 -17.16 -10.72
N SER A 52 -5.49 -16.21 -9.79
CA SER A 52 -4.67 -14.98 -9.82
C SER A 52 -3.19 -15.24 -9.52
N TYR A 53 -2.86 -16.43 -8.99
CA TYR A 53 -1.50 -16.86 -8.72
C TYR A 53 -0.89 -17.49 -9.97
N ILE A 54 -0.45 -16.62 -10.88
CA ILE A 54 0.31 -17.00 -12.06
C ILE A 54 1.77 -16.55 -11.92
N GLN A 55 2.64 -17.13 -12.73
CA GLN A 55 4.01 -16.64 -12.84
C GLN A 55 4.00 -15.34 -13.66
N PHE A 56 4.14 -14.21 -12.97
CA PHE A 56 4.35 -12.91 -13.60
C PHE A 56 5.74 -12.84 -14.23
N ASP A 57 5.96 -11.86 -15.11
CA ASP A 57 7.23 -11.69 -15.80
C ASP A 57 8.38 -11.57 -14.78
N LEU A 58 9.43 -12.37 -14.98
CA LEU A 58 10.62 -12.44 -14.12
C LEU A 58 11.29 -11.07 -13.94
N ARG A 59 11.08 -10.12 -14.86
CA ARG A 59 11.62 -8.77 -14.78
C ARG A 59 11.29 -8.06 -13.46
N PHE A 60 10.08 -8.25 -12.90
CA PHE A 60 9.73 -7.64 -11.61
C PHE A 60 10.61 -8.16 -10.47
N TYR A 61 10.94 -9.45 -10.50
CA TYR A 61 11.84 -10.07 -9.54
C TYR A 61 13.27 -9.53 -9.70
N VAL A 62 13.77 -9.43 -10.94
CA VAL A 62 15.12 -8.90 -11.20
C VAL A 62 15.25 -7.44 -10.75
N VAL A 63 14.24 -6.60 -11.03
CA VAL A 63 14.21 -5.20 -10.58
C VAL A 63 14.22 -5.12 -9.04
N ALA A 64 13.41 -5.95 -8.36
CA ALA A 64 13.40 -5.99 -6.90
C ALA A 64 14.74 -6.45 -6.32
N LEU A 65 15.38 -7.46 -6.91
CA LEU A 65 16.67 -7.96 -6.46
C LEU A 65 17.77 -6.91 -6.65
N LEU A 66 17.82 -6.26 -7.82
CA LEU A 66 18.77 -5.18 -8.08
C LEU A 66 18.54 -4.00 -7.12
N PHE A 67 17.28 -3.62 -6.88
CA PHE A 67 16.94 -2.57 -5.91
C PHE A 67 17.51 -2.87 -4.52
N ILE A 68 17.33 -4.09 -4.01
CA ILE A 68 17.86 -4.49 -2.69
C ILE A 68 19.38 -4.40 -2.65
N ILE A 69 20.06 -4.87 -3.70
CA ILE A 69 21.53 -4.81 -3.76
C ILE A 69 22.02 -3.36 -3.73
N PHE A 70 21.44 -2.50 -4.58
CA PHE A 70 21.83 -1.09 -4.64
C PHE A 70 21.45 -0.31 -3.39
N ASP A 71 20.32 -0.62 -2.74
CA ASP A 71 19.91 0.01 -1.49
C ASP A 71 20.91 -0.30 -0.36
N VAL A 72 21.36 -1.55 -0.27
CA VAL A 72 22.42 -1.95 0.66
C VAL A 72 23.76 -1.27 0.34
N GLU A 73 24.12 -1.17 -0.94
CA GLU A 73 25.34 -0.46 -1.38
C GLU A 73 25.31 1.02 -0.95
N VAL A 74 24.17 1.70 -1.17
CA VAL A 74 23.97 3.10 -0.74
C VAL A 74 24.06 3.23 0.78
N ALA A 75 23.49 2.29 1.53
CA ALA A 75 23.60 2.27 2.99
C ALA A 75 25.06 2.18 3.47
N PHE A 76 25.94 1.51 2.72
CA PHE A 76 27.39 1.48 3.00
C PHE A 76 28.14 2.73 2.56
N PHE A 77 27.66 3.43 1.53
CA PHE A 77 28.22 4.74 1.16
C PHE A 77 27.81 5.85 2.12
N PHE A 78 26.67 5.74 2.79
CA PHE A 78 26.14 6.78 3.68
C PHE A 78 27.09 7.22 4.81
N PRO A 79 27.87 6.34 5.47
CA PRO A 79 28.88 6.74 6.45
C PRO A 79 30.12 7.44 5.87
N TRP A 80 30.38 7.27 4.56
CA TRP A 80 31.50 7.91 3.86
C TRP A 80 31.11 9.24 3.20
N ALA A 81 29.82 9.43 2.89
CA ALA A 81 29.23 10.70 2.44
C ALA A 81 29.11 11.72 3.58
#